data_AF-A0A1X0S544-F1
#
_entry.id   AF-A0A1X0S544-F1
#
_cell.length_a   1.000
_cell.length_b   1.000
_cell.length_c   1.000
_cell.angle_alpha   90.00
_cell.angle_beta   90.00
_cell.angle_gamma   90.00
#
_symmetry.space_group_name_H-M   'P 1'
#
loop_
_entity.id
_entity.type
_entity.pdbx_description
1 polymer ?
#
loop_
_entity_poly.entity_id
_entity_poly.type
_entity_poly.pdbx_seq_one_letter_code
_entity_poly.pdbx_strand_id
1 'polypeptide(L)'
;MKRIGTVTVVTLVMLVTATILLLYSKQIKSTMATSSSSQQDSHVIMGHMTNQTERAELGRATWKFLHTMMARYPENPTEQERESLKEFMFLFSKLYPCGECARHFNQMITQYPPQTSSRAAASQWLCAMHNNVNERLKKPLFDCNNIEAKYPCGCSE
;
A
#
# COMPACT_ATOMS: atom_id res chain seq x y z
N MET A 1 -9.33 -73.36 6.35
CA MET A 1 -9.43 -72.31 5.31
C MET A 1 -10.65 -71.44 5.66
N LYS A 2 -10.62 -70.15 5.98
CA LYS A 2 -9.94 -68.98 5.39
C LYS A 2 -9.90 -67.84 6.44
N ARG A 3 -8.72 -67.40 6.90
CA ARG A 3 -8.49 -66.11 7.61
C ARG A 3 -8.06 -65.02 6.61
N ILE A 4 -8.77 -64.91 5.50
CA ILE A 4 -8.39 -64.05 4.36
C ILE A 4 -9.15 -62.71 4.34
N GLY A 5 -10.19 -62.52 5.17
CA GLY A 5 -11.04 -61.33 5.13
C GLY A 5 -10.42 -60.07 5.75
N THR A 6 -9.92 -60.15 6.98
CA THR A 6 -9.59 -58.94 7.77
C THR A 6 -8.32 -58.24 7.30
N VAL A 7 -7.28 -59.00 6.91
CA VAL A 7 -6.03 -58.42 6.41
C VAL A 7 -6.25 -57.67 5.11
N THR A 8 -7.08 -58.22 4.22
CA THR A 8 -7.39 -57.62 2.91
C THR A 8 -8.22 -56.34 3.03
N VAL A 9 -9.10 -56.25 4.03
CA VAL A 9 -9.89 -55.03 4.27
C VAL A 9 -9.03 -53.93 4.90
N VAL A 10 -8.15 -54.26 5.85
CA VAL A 10 -7.25 -53.28 6.48
C VAL A 10 -6.24 -52.73 5.47
N THR A 11 -5.67 -53.58 4.59
CA THR A 11 -4.76 -53.11 3.53
C THR A 11 -5.49 -52.25 2.50
N LEU A 12 -6.73 -52.59 2.13
CA LEU A 12 -7.53 -51.77 1.21
C LEU A 12 -7.84 -50.39 1.81
N VAL A 13 -8.23 -50.32 3.09
CA VAL A 13 -8.51 -49.03 3.77
C VAL A 13 -7.25 -48.17 3.85
N MET A 14 -6.09 -48.76 4.18
CA MET A 14 -4.81 -48.03 4.23
C MET A 14 -4.36 -47.52 2.86
N LEU A 15 -4.61 -48.27 1.78
CA LEU A 15 -4.34 -47.83 0.42
C LEU A 15 -5.28 -46.71 -0.04
N VAL A 16 -6.56 -46.75 0.36
CA VAL A 16 -7.54 -45.71 0.04
C VAL A 16 -7.23 -44.41 0.80
N THR A 17 -6.88 -44.48 2.10
CA THR A 17 -6.51 -43.28 2.86
C THR A 17 -5.20 -42.67 2.38
N ALA A 18 -4.19 -43.50 2.03
CA ALA A 18 -2.93 -43.01 1.47
C ALA A 18 -3.12 -42.34 0.10
N THR A 19 -3.97 -42.89 -0.77
CA THR A 19 -4.28 -42.27 -2.07
C THR A 19 -5.05 -40.96 -1.91
N ILE A 20 -6.01 -40.87 -0.99
CA ILE A 20 -6.73 -39.61 -0.68
C ILE A 20 -5.76 -38.55 -0.13
N LEU A 21 -4.87 -38.89 0.80
CA LEU A 21 -3.85 -37.97 1.33
C LEU A 21 -2.89 -37.48 0.24
N LEU A 22 -2.45 -38.37 -0.66
CA LEU A 22 -1.59 -38.00 -1.78
C LEU A 22 -2.30 -37.09 -2.79
N LEU A 23 -3.58 -37.36 -3.11
CA LEU A 23 -4.40 -36.51 -3.97
C LEU A 23 -4.63 -35.13 -3.34
N TYR A 24 -4.95 -35.09 -2.04
CA TYR A 24 -5.11 -33.83 -1.30
C TYR A 24 -3.80 -33.03 -1.24
N SER A 25 -2.66 -33.70 -1.00
CA SER A 25 -1.34 -33.05 -1.01
C SER A 25 -0.93 -32.53 -2.39
N LYS A 26 -1.28 -33.24 -3.47
CA LYS A 26 -1.10 -32.77 -4.86
C LYS A 26 -1.99 -31.56 -5.15
N GLN A 27 -3.23 -31.55 -4.66
CA GLN A 27 -4.13 -30.42 -4.82
C GLN A 27 -3.62 -29.18 -4.07
N ILE A 28 -3.16 -29.32 -2.82
CA ILE A 28 -2.52 -28.22 -2.06
C ILE A 28 -1.27 -27.71 -2.78
N LYS A 29 -0.40 -28.61 -3.27
CA LYS A 29 0.80 -28.22 -4.04
C LYS A 29 0.42 -27.53 -5.34
N SER A 30 -0.65 -27.94 -6.02
CA SER A 30 -1.16 -27.27 -7.22
C SER A 30 -1.70 -25.87 -6.90
N THR A 31 -2.42 -25.71 -5.79
CA THR A 31 -2.91 -24.40 -5.32
C THR A 31 -1.77 -23.47 -4.95
N MET A 32 -0.69 -23.97 -4.34
CA MET A 32 0.51 -23.17 -4.02
C MET A 32 1.45 -22.94 -5.22
N ALA A 33 1.51 -23.87 -6.18
CA ALA A 33 2.36 -23.74 -7.38
C ALA A 33 1.78 -22.82 -8.46
N THR A 34 0.53 -22.35 -8.29
CA THR A 34 -0.12 -21.41 -9.21
C THR A 34 0.03 -19.95 -8.76
N SER A 35 0.83 -19.65 -7.72
CA SER A 35 1.35 -18.30 -7.52
C SER A 35 2.62 -18.12 -8.36
N SER A 36 2.46 -18.13 -9.69
CA SER A 36 3.50 -17.67 -10.59
C SER A 36 3.71 -16.18 -10.33
N SER A 37 4.98 -15.80 -10.24
CA SER A 37 5.48 -14.48 -9.96
C SER A 37 5.22 -13.49 -11.10
N SER A 38 3.97 -13.09 -11.33
CA SER A 38 3.68 -11.81 -11.98
C SER A 38 3.49 -10.77 -10.89
N GLN A 39 4.32 -9.73 -10.93
CA GLN A 39 4.15 -8.51 -10.16
C GLN A 39 2.68 -8.11 -10.21
N GLN A 40 2.02 -8.12 -9.06
CA GLN A 40 0.82 -7.33 -8.86
C GLN A 40 1.28 -5.87 -8.81
N ASP A 41 1.63 -5.35 -9.99
CA ASP A 41 2.01 -3.96 -10.16
C ASP A 41 0.80 -3.17 -9.69
N SER A 42 0.98 -2.41 -8.61
CA SER A 42 0.10 -1.30 -8.28
C SER A 42 -0.31 -0.65 -9.59
N HIS A 43 -1.61 -0.64 -9.94
CA HIS A 43 -2.07 -0.14 -11.24
C HIS A 43 -1.86 1.37 -11.33
N VAL A 44 -0.60 1.77 -11.53
CA VAL A 44 -0.11 3.12 -11.76
C VAL A 44 -0.25 3.36 -13.25
N ILE A 45 -0.94 4.45 -13.58
CA ILE A 45 -1.33 4.75 -14.95
C ILE A 45 -0.21 5.52 -15.67
N MET A 46 0.63 6.21 -14.90
CA MET A 46 1.62 7.15 -15.42
C MET A 46 2.94 6.48 -15.84
N GLY A 47 3.49 6.94 -16.97
CA GLY A 47 4.78 6.51 -17.51
C GLY A 47 5.98 7.05 -16.75
N HIS A 48 7.19 6.64 -17.16
CA HIS A 48 8.45 7.11 -16.56
C HIS A 48 8.72 8.59 -16.90
N MET A 49 9.13 9.38 -15.91
CA MET A 49 9.44 10.81 -16.10
C MET A 49 10.95 11.05 -16.17
N THR A 50 11.48 11.19 -17.38
CA THR A 50 12.94 11.27 -17.62
C THR A 50 13.55 12.63 -17.30
N ASN A 51 12.81 13.74 -17.46
CA ASN A 51 13.32 15.08 -17.19
C ASN A 51 13.39 15.34 -15.67
N GLN A 52 14.61 15.44 -15.14
CA GLN A 52 14.85 15.56 -13.71
C GLN A 52 14.45 16.92 -13.12
N THR A 53 14.61 18.00 -13.89
CA THR A 53 14.25 19.36 -13.46
C THR A 53 12.74 19.46 -13.29
N GLU A 54 11.99 19.06 -14.33
CA GLU A 54 10.52 19.00 -14.32
C GLU A 54 10.01 18.10 -13.19
N ARG A 55 10.64 16.92 -13.00
CA ARG A 55 10.28 16.01 -11.91
C ARG A 55 10.48 16.65 -10.53
N ALA A 56 11.55 17.42 -10.35
CA ALA A 56 11.83 18.08 -9.09
C ALA A 56 10.90 19.28 -8.83
N GLU A 57 10.57 20.05 -9.87
CA GLU A 57 9.61 21.16 -9.81
C GLU A 57 8.21 20.65 -9.48
N LEU A 58 7.73 19.64 -10.20
CA LEU A 58 6.48 18.96 -9.93
C LEU A 58 6.44 18.43 -8.49
N GLY A 59 7.51 17.75 -8.03
CA GLY A 59 7.62 17.27 -6.66
C GLY A 59 7.42 18.38 -5.62
N ARG A 60 8.14 19.50 -5.76
CA ARG A 60 8.00 20.64 -4.83
C ARG A 60 6.59 21.23 -4.83
N ALA A 61 6.02 21.43 -6.01
CA ALA A 61 4.67 21.98 -6.17
C ALA A 61 3.62 21.05 -5.54
N THR A 62 3.71 19.75 -5.79
CA THR A 62 2.81 18.75 -5.24
C THR A 62 2.91 18.65 -3.73
N TRP A 63 4.12 18.62 -3.16
CA TRP A 63 4.26 18.62 -1.71
C TRP A 63 3.67 19.87 -1.07
N LYS A 64 3.86 21.04 -1.68
CA LYS A 64 3.21 22.27 -1.21
C LYS A 64 1.69 22.16 -1.25
N PHE A 65 1.12 21.65 -2.34
CA PHE A 65 -0.32 21.42 -2.47
C PHE A 65 -0.83 20.46 -1.37
N LEU A 66 -0.25 19.26 -1.27
CA LEU A 66 -0.70 18.24 -0.34
C LEU A 66 -0.60 18.69 1.12
N HIS A 67 0.53 19.27 1.52
CA HIS A 67 0.69 19.76 2.90
C HIS A 67 -0.26 20.90 3.22
N THR A 68 -0.52 21.80 2.27
CA THR A 68 -1.51 22.87 2.47
C THR A 68 -2.94 22.29 2.54
N MET A 69 -3.26 21.27 1.74
CA MET A 69 -4.54 20.56 1.81
C MET A 69 -4.74 19.91 3.19
N MET A 70 -3.72 19.23 3.73
CA MET A 70 -3.82 18.63 5.08
C MET A 70 -3.96 19.69 6.16
N ALA A 71 -3.24 20.81 6.06
CA ALA A 71 -3.37 21.94 7.00
C ALA A 71 -4.77 22.59 6.97
N ARG A 72 -5.52 22.45 5.87
CA ARG A 72 -6.89 22.93 5.72
C ARG A 72 -7.96 21.89 6.11
N TYR A 73 -7.58 20.63 6.26
CA TYR A 73 -8.50 19.54 6.60
C TYR A 73 -9.22 19.81 7.94
N PRO A 74 -10.46 19.33 8.17
CA PRO A 74 -11.17 19.59 9.43
C PRO A 74 -10.48 18.98 10.66
N GLU A 75 -10.62 19.62 11.83
CA GLU A 75 -10.19 18.99 13.10
C GLU A 75 -11.06 17.78 13.45
N ASN A 76 -12.36 17.91 13.23
CA ASN A 76 -13.36 16.87 13.48
C ASN A 76 -14.08 16.54 12.15
N PRO A 77 -13.45 15.77 11.25
CA PRO A 77 -14.04 15.44 9.96
C PRO A 77 -15.19 14.43 10.11
N THR A 78 -16.21 14.59 9.28
CA THR A 78 -17.29 13.62 9.08
C THR A 78 -16.75 12.36 8.39
N GLU A 79 -17.48 11.25 8.49
CA GLU A 79 -17.05 9.99 7.83
C GLU A 79 -16.89 10.15 6.31
N GLN A 80 -17.75 10.97 5.68
CA GLN A 80 -17.64 11.26 4.26
C GLN A 80 -16.36 12.03 3.91
N GLU A 81 -15.97 13.01 4.72
CA GLU A 81 -14.71 13.76 4.52
C GLU A 81 -13.49 12.88 4.75
N ARG A 82 -13.58 11.89 5.65
CA ARG A 82 -12.54 10.89 5.90
C ARG A 82 -12.35 9.98 4.71
N GLU A 83 -13.43 9.45 4.16
CA GLU A 83 -13.37 8.60 2.98
C GLU A 83 -12.91 9.38 1.75
N SER A 84 -13.37 10.63 1.58
CA SER A 84 -12.93 11.49 0.48
C SER A 84 -11.41 11.72 0.49
N LEU A 85 -10.81 11.98 1.67
CA LEU A 85 -9.36 12.14 1.78
C LEU A 85 -8.61 10.84 1.46
N LYS A 86 -9.12 9.70 1.94
CA LYS A 86 -8.53 8.39 1.69
C LYS A 86 -8.57 8.02 0.21
N GLU A 87 -9.72 8.19 -0.43
CA GLU A 87 -9.90 7.95 -1.86
C GLU A 87 -9.02 8.89 -2.70
N PHE A 88 -9.00 10.19 -2.36
CA PHE A 88 -8.13 11.16 -3.02
C PHE A 88 -6.66 10.70 -2.98
N MET A 89 -6.14 10.31 -1.81
CA MET A 89 -4.73 9.88 -1.69
C MET A 89 -4.45 8.58 -2.45
N PHE A 90 -5.41 7.65 -2.50
CA PHE A 90 -5.28 6.44 -3.29
C PHE A 90 -5.27 6.73 -4.79
N LEU A 91 -6.18 7.56 -5.29
CA LEU A 91 -6.22 7.98 -6.69
C LEU A 91 -4.98 8.79 -7.07
N PHE A 92 -4.54 9.70 -6.20
CA PHE A 92 -3.30 10.45 -6.34
C PHE A 92 -2.10 9.51 -6.54
N SER A 93 -2.01 8.43 -5.74
CA SER A 93 -0.91 7.46 -5.87
C SER A 93 -0.86 6.74 -7.23
N LYS A 94 -1.98 6.64 -7.94
CA LYS A 94 -2.06 6.04 -9.28
C LYS A 94 -1.83 7.04 -10.41
N LEU A 95 -2.25 8.28 -10.19
CA LEU A 95 -2.27 9.35 -11.18
C LEU A 95 -1.08 10.29 -11.10
N TYR A 96 -0.18 10.14 -10.13
CA TYR A 96 0.96 11.06 -10.00
C TYR A 96 1.87 10.99 -11.25
N PRO A 97 2.15 12.10 -11.96
CA PRO A 97 2.73 12.07 -13.31
C PRO A 97 4.10 11.40 -13.44
N CYS A 98 4.89 11.36 -12.37
CA CYS A 98 6.13 10.59 -12.32
C CYS A 98 5.82 9.13 -11.99
N GLY A 99 5.78 8.24 -12.98
CA GLY A 99 5.39 6.83 -12.80
C GLY A 99 6.26 6.05 -11.81
N GLU A 100 7.58 6.27 -11.78
CA GLU A 100 8.45 5.64 -10.78
C GLU A 100 8.24 6.21 -9.37
N CYS A 101 7.85 7.48 -9.26
CA CYS A 101 7.46 8.09 -8.00
C CYS A 101 6.10 7.54 -7.52
N ALA A 102 5.15 7.40 -8.44
CA ALA A 102 3.79 6.90 -8.21
C ALA A 102 3.81 5.44 -7.74
N ARG A 103 4.58 4.55 -8.39
CA ARG A 103 4.77 3.15 -7.96
C ARG A 103 5.33 3.08 -6.54
N HIS A 104 6.37 3.86 -6.25
CA HIS A 104 6.94 3.91 -4.91
C HIS A 104 5.91 4.42 -3.87
N PHE A 105 5.19 5.52 -4.18
CA PHE A 105 4.18 6.05 -3.28
C PHE A 105 2.99 5.11 -3.09
N ASN A 106 2.57 4.38 -4.12
CA ASN A 106 1.51 3.40 -4.03
C ASN A 106 1.88 2.20 -3.12
N GLN A 107 3.14 1.76 -3.15
CA GLN A 107 3.65 0.76 -2.22
C GLN A 107 3.61 1.30 -0.79
N MET A 108 4.11 2.53 -0.57
CA MET A 108 4.10 3.14 0.76
C MET A 108 2.70 3.34 1.32
N ILE A 109 1.73 3.84 0.53
CA ILE A 109 0.36 4.08 1.01
C ILE A 109 -0.39 2.78 1.32
N THR A 110 0.00 1.66 0.69
CA THR A 110 -0.53 0.33 1.02
C THR A 110 -0.01 -0.15 2.37
N GLN A 111 1.26 0.15 2.69
CA GLN A 111 1.87 -0.20 3.98
C GLN A 111 1.45 0.75 5.12
N TYR A 112 1.31 2.04 4.80
CA TYR A 112 1.02 3.13 5.73
C TYR A 112 -0.21 3.91 5.23
N PRO A 113 -1.43 3.39 5.44
CA PRO A 113 -2.65 4.01 4.92
C PRO A 113 -2.88 5.41 5.50
N PRO A 114 -3.57 6.31 4.76
CA PRO A 114 -3.84 7.68 5.20
C PRO A 114 -4.53 7.72 6.56
N GLN A 115 -4.00 8.52 7.47
CA GLN A 115 -4.63 8.80 8.76
C GLN A 115 -5.56 10.00 8.61
N THR A 116 -6.87 9.76 8.64
CA THR A 116 -7.88 10.77 8.30
C THR A 116 -8.70 11.23 9.51
N SER A 117 -8.34 10.85 10.73
CA SER A 117 -9.18 11.12 11.92
C SER A 117 -9.24 12.60 12.32
N SER A 118 -8.28 13.41 11.91
CA SER A 118 -8.22 14.85 12.18
C SER A 118 -7.19 15.54 11.28
N ARG A 119 -7.20 16.88 11.26
CA ARG A 119 -6.16 17.70 10.64
C ARG A 119 -4.76 17.31 11.08
N ALA A 120 -4.56 17.20 12.39
CA ALA A 120 -3.28 16.84 12.97
C ALA A 120 -2.83 15.44 12.51
N ALA A 121 -3.72 14.45 12.54
CA ALA A 121 -3.42 13.09 12.10
C ALA A 121 -3.03 13.05 10.61
N ALA A 122 -3.78 13.73 9.75
CA ALA A 122 -3.52 13.80 8.31
C ALA A 122 -2.20 14.50 8.00
N SER A 123 -1.92 15.62 8.67
CA SER A 123 -0.70 16.41 8.49
C SER A 123 0.55 15.65 8.96
N GLN A 124 0.48 15.00 10.12
CA GLN A 124 1.57 14.19 10.66
C GLN A 124 1.83 12.95 9.79
N TRP A 125 0.78 12.26 9.33
CA TRP A 125 0.92 11.15 8.40
C TRP A 125 1.62 11.59 7.11
N LEU A 126 1.18 12.68 6.48
CA LEU A 126 1.79 13.15 5.25
C LEU A 126 3.25 13.59 5.46
N CYS A 127 3.57 14.16 6.62
CA CYS A 127 4.95 14.49 6.98
C CYS A 127 5.83 13.24 7.08
N ALA A 128 5.37 12.19 7.76
CA ALA A 128 6.08 10.92 7.85
C ALA A 128 6.28 10.29 6.46
N MET A 129 5.27 10.33 5.59
CA MET A 129 5.36 9.86 4.20
C MET A 129 6.37 10.67 3.39
N HIS A 130 6.40 12.00 3.55
CA HIS A 130 7.40 12.86 2.92
C HIS A 130 8.81 12.54 3.42
N ASN A 131 8.98 12.24 4.70
CA ASN A 131 10.26 11.82 5.26
C ASN A 131 10.74 10.46 4.74
N ASN A 132 9.85 9.49 4.50
CA ASN A 132 10.21 8.25 3.81
C ASN A 132 10.77 8.53 2.40
N VAL A 133 10.19 9.49 1.67
CA VAL A 133 10.72 9.93 0.38
C VAL A 133 12.05 10.65 0.54
N ASN A 134 12.21 11.50 1.55
CA ASN A 134 13.48 12.17 1.85
C ASN A 134 14.60 11.17 2.12
N GLU A 135 14.35 10.17 2.98
CA GLU A 135 15.30 9.11 3.30
C GLU A 135 15.73 8.35 2.04
N ARG A 136 14.76 7.89 1.23
CA ARG A 136 15.04 7.23 -0.06
C ARG A 136 15.90 8.09 -0.98
N LEU A 137 15.66 9.40 -1.00
CA LEU A 137 16.39 10.36 -1.82
C LEU A 137 17.66 10.91 -1.12
N LYS A 138 18.04 10.36 0.05
CA LYS A 138 19.18 10.79 0.86
C LYS A 138 19.15 12.28 1.21
N LYS A 139 17.97 12.81 1.50
CA LYS A 139 17.73 14.18 1.96
C LYS A 139 17.61 14.20 3.49
N PRO A 140 17.90 15.34 4.14
CA PRO A 140 17.65 15.49 5.58
C PRO A 140 16.18 15.21 5.92
N LEU A 141 15.97 14.59 7.08
CA LEU A 141 14.63 14.43 7.63
C LEU A 141 14.10 15.77 8.14
N PHE A 142 12.80 15.99 7.96
CA PHE A 142 12.10 17.14 8.50
C PHE A 142 11.50 16.80 9.87
N ASP A 143 11.67 17.67 10.86
CA ASP A 143 11.01 17.51 12.15
C ASP A 143 9.52 17.85 12.03
N CYS A 144 8.67 16.82 12.06
CA CYS A 144 7.23 16.96 11.87
C CYS A 144 6.53 17.77 12.98
N ASN A 145 7.18 18.05 14.11
CA ASN A 145 6.65 19.00 15.10
C ASN A 145 6.53 20.43 14.52
N ASN A 146 7.30 20.74 13.47
CA ASN A 146 7.29 22.06 12.82
C ASN A 146 6.38 22.11 11.58
N ILE A 147 5.56 21.09 11.32
CA ILE A 147 4.81 20.99 10.06
C ILE A 147 3.78 22.11 9.89
N GLU A 148 3.10 22.51 10.96
CA GLU A 148 2.09 23.58 10.95
C GLU A 148 2.74 24.95 10.68
N ALA A 149 3.90 25.22 11.27
CA ALA A 149 4.65 26.44 11.02
C ALA A 149 5.19 26.48 9.57
N LYS A 150 5.60 25.33 9.02
CA LYS A 150 6.14 25.23 7.65
C LYS A 150 5.06 25.41 6.59
N TYR A 151 3.87 24.85 6.83
CA TYR A 151 2.73 24.91 5.93
C TYR A 151 1.52 25.49 6.67
N PRO A 152 1.48 26.81 6.86
CA PRO A 152 0.35 27.46 7.53
C PRO A 152 -0.93 27.23 6.74
N CYS A 153 -2.04 27.05 7.45
CA CYS A 153 -3.34 26.81 6.84
C CYS A 153 -3.92 28.04 6.11
N GLY A 154 -3.28 29.22 6.21
CA GLY A 154 -3.81 30.46 5.62
C GLY A 154 -5.18 30.85 6.19
N CYS A 155 -5.45 30.46 7.43
CA CYS A 155 -6.70 30.74 8.12
C CYS A 155 -6.69 32.07 8.89
N SER A 156 -5.54 32.74 8.93
CA SER A 156 -5.36 34.06 9.52
C SER A 156 -5.60 35.11 8.43
N GLU A 157 -6.33 36.17 8.77
CA GLU A 157 -6.49 37.37 7.91
C GLU A 157 -5.18 38.17 7.78
#